data_AF-A0A1C5Z6B2-F1
#
_entry.id   AF-A0A1C5Z6B2-F1
#
_cell.length_a   1.000
_cell.length_b   1.000
_cell.length_c   1.000
_cell.angle_alpha   90.00
_cell.angle_beta   90.00
_cell.angle_gamma   90.00
#
_symmetry.space_group_name_H-M   'P 1'
#
loop_
_entity.id
_entity.type
_entity.pdbx_description
1 polymer ?
#
loop_
_entity_poly.entity_id
_entity_poly.type
_entity_poly.pdbx_seq_one_letter_code
_entity_poly.pdbx_strand_id
1 'polypeptide(L)'
;MQKEAFGKLLIILRKKNGLSQKELAERLSISTSAVSKWENGKNLPDMMILSSIADILQVSCDELHNPEKTLEKLDNPEFQKRNVEEGDKENTDNTGENEESEPEPQKKNYGRIVRMSFLIGILAIVAGMFLIYMAGHRKPAFQQIGTRYIDDPLWGRVYEIAYVVDGEMTNDSINVHLDEVRATLNQEVIDTNIVKTTYYDNKEDATAWKETDVGGYVFLSGE
;
A
#
# COMPACT_ATOMS: atom_id res chain seq x y z
N MET A 1 18.69 23.39 -23.44
CA MET A 1 17.55 23.08 -24.32
C MET A 1 16.98 21.68 -24.04
N GLN A 2 17.56 20.57 -24.53
CA GLN A 2 16.96 19.23 -24.33
C GLN A 2 16.72 18.83 -22.85
N LYS A 3 17.69 19.08 -21.96
CA LYS A 3 17.56 18.77 -20.52
C LYS A 3 16.47 19.59 -19.80
N GLU A 4 16.30 20.85 -20.22
CA GLU A 4 15.30 21.76 -19.65
C GLU A 4 13.90 21.40 -20.14
N ALA A 5 13.76 21.05 -21.43
CA ALA A 5 12.52 20.55 -21.99
C ALA A 5 12.10 19.23 -21.32
N PHE A 6 13.05 18.30 -21.14
CA PHE A 6 12.82 17.06 -20.39
C PHE A 6 12.34 17.33 -18.96
N GLY A 7 13.04 18.20 -18.22
CA GLY A 7 12.65 18.55 -16.86
C GLY A 7 11.24 19.12 -16.75
N LYS A 8 10.86 20.01 -17.69
CA LYS A 8 9.50 20.56 -17.78
C LYS A 8 8.46 19.48 -18.07
N LEU A 9 8.73 18.63 -19.06
CA LEU A 9 7.84 17.52 -19.41
C LEU A 9 7.65 16.57 -18.22
N LEU A 10 8.73 16.22 -17.53
CA LEU A 10 8.70 15.35 -16.36
C LEU A 10 7.84 15.94 -15.24
N ILE A 11 7.95 17.24 -14.96
CA ILE A 11 7.09 17.94 -14.00
C ILE A 11 5.61 17.82 -14.38
N ILE A 12 5.29 18.05 -15.65
CA ILE A 12 3.91 18.01 -16.16
C ILE A 12 3.33 16.60 -16.02
N LEU A 13 4.05 15.60 -16.51
CA LEU A 13 3.62 14.20 -16.46
C LEU A 13 3.51 13.69 -15.01
N ARG A 14 4.46 14.04 -14.15
CA ARG A 14 4.42 13.68 -12.72
C ARG A 14 3.19 14.27 -12.04
N LYS A 15 2.91 15.57 -12.25
CA LYS A 15 1.74 16.25 -11.68
C LYS A 15 0.43 15.71 -12.24
N LYS A 16 0.38 15.38 -13.53
CA LYS A 16 -0.79 14.74 -14.18
C LYS A 16 -1.11 13.38 -13.53
N ASN A 17 -0.09 12.66 -13.08
CA ASN A 17 -0.22 11.40 -12.33
C ASN A 17 -0.38 11.59 -10.81
N GLY A 18 -0.49 12.83 -10.31
CA GLY A 18 -0.72 13.10 -8.88
C GLY A 18 0.46 12.77 -7.96
N LEU A 19 1.68 12.62 -8.49
CA LEU A 19 2.85 12.21 -7.72
C LEU A 19 3.65 13.42 -7.22
N SER A 20 4.21 13.34 -6.02
CA SER A 20 5.28 14.22 -5.52
C SER A 20 6.65 13.77 -6.03
N GLN A 21 7.67 14.65 -5.94
CA GLN A 21 9.05 14.27 -6.29
C GLN A 21 9.55 13.10 -5.44
N LYS A 22 9.13 13.04 -4.17
CA LYS A 22 9.49 11.98 -3.23
C LYS A 22 8.87 10.65 -3.67
N GLU A 23 7.58 10.62 -3.97
CA GLU A 23 6.90 9.40 -4.41
C GLU A 23 7.42 8.88 -5.76
N LEU A 24 7.74 9.77 -6.71
CA LEU A 24 8.37 9.36 -7.96
C LEU A 24 9.76 8.74 -7.70
N ALA A 25 10.54 9.34 -6.80
CA ALA A 25 11.85 8.82 -6.44
C ALA A 25 11.77 7.45 -5.73
N GLU A 26 10.81 7.27 -4.83
CA GLU A 26 10.55 6.01 -4.14
C GLU A 26 10.17 4.89 -5.13
N ARG A 27 9.26 5.16 -6.07
CA ARG A 27 8.88 4.19 -7.12
C ARG A 27 10.05 3.81 -8.03
N LEU A 28 10.97 4.73 -8.27
CA LEU A 28 12.19 4.49 -9.05
C LEU A 28 13.34 3.93 -8.21
N SER A 29 13.17 3.79 -6.88
CA SER A 29 14.23 3.35 -5.95
C SER A 29 15.51 4.21 -6.03
N ILE A 30 15.34 5.53 -6.14
CA ILE A 30 16.44 6.51 -6.22
C ILE A 30 16.27 7.61 -5.17
N SER A 31 17.29 8.47 -5.03
CA SER A 31 17.18 9.66 -4.18
C SER A 31 16.22 10.71 -4.77
N THR A 32 15.45 11.39 -3.90
CA THR A 32 14.63 12.55 -4.30
C THR A 32 15.46 13.67 -4.94
N SER A 33 16.74 13.79 -4.54
CA SER A 33 17.70 14.73 -5.15
C SER A 33 17.91 14.45 -6.65
N ALA A 34 17.89 13.18 -7.08
CA ALA A 34 18.03 12.82 -8.49
C ALA A 34 16.84 13.34 -9.32
N VAL A 35 15.61 13.09 -8.87
CA VAL A 35 14.39 13.62 -9.52
C VAL A 35 14.42 15.15 -9.59
N SER A 36 14.79 15.81 -8.48
CA SER A 36 14.93 17.27 -8.44
C SER A 36 15.95 17.79 -9.46
N LYS A 37 17.09 17.11 -9.63
CA LYS A 37 18.11 17.50 -10.63
C LYS A 37 17.60 17.33 -12.07
N TRP A 38 16.81 16.30 -12.37
CA TRP A 38 16.19 16.11 -13.68
C TRP A 38 15.14 17.18 -13.99
N GLU A 39 14.24 17.45 -13.04
CA GLU A 39 13.21 18.47 -13.19
C GLU A 39 13.78 19.88 -13.37
N ASN A 40 14.93 20.16 -12.75
CA ASN A 40 15.66 21.42 -12.89
C ASN A 40 16.67 21.43 -14.06
N GLY A 41 16.66 20.41 -14.94
CA GLY A 41 17.50 20.34 -16.14
C GLY A 41 19.00 20.23 -15.87
N LYS A 42 19.41 19.85 -14.66
CA LYS A 42 20.83 19.73 -14.27
C LYS A 42 21.49 18.52 -14.92
N ASN A 43 20.79 17.41 -15.02
CA ASN A 43 21.19 16.18 -15.70
C ASN A 43 19.97 15.44 -16.26
N LEU A 44 20.21 14.31 -16.93
CA LEU A 44 19.16 13.40 -17.43
C LEU A 44 19.24 12.07 -16.67
N PRO A 45 18.14 11.30 -16.60
CA PRO A 45 18.18 9.90 -16.19
C PRO A 45 18.99 9.09 -17.21
N ASP A 46 19.52 7.95 -16.77
CA ASP A 46 20.08 6.97 -17.70
C ASP A 46 18.97 6.23 -18.47
N MET A 47 19.36 5.45 -19.47
CA MET A 47 18.43 4.74 -20.35
C MET A 47 17.57 3.70 -19.62
N MET A 48 18.10 3.05 -18.57
CA MET A 48 17.37 2.05 -17.79
C MET A 48 16.27 2.72 -16.97
N ILE A 49 16.60 3.84 -16.31
CA ILE A 49 15.66 4.64 -15.52
C ILE A 49 14.63 5.31 -16.42
N LEU A 50 14.99 5.72 -17.65
CA LEU A 50 14.06 6.33 -18.59
C LEU A 50 12.87 5.42 -18.91
N SER A 51 13.11 4.12 -19.10
CA SER A 51 12.04 3.13 -19.31
C SER A 51 11.11 3.06 -18.10
N SER A 52 11.66 2.98 -16.89
CA SER A 52 10.86 2.94 -15.67
C SER A 52 10.05 4.23 -15.44
N ILE A 53 10.60 5.39 -15.83
CA ILE A 53 9.87 6.66 -15.81
C ILE A 53 8.68 6.60 -16.77
N ALA A 54 8.86 6.04 -17.97
CA ALA A 54 7.82 5.89 -18.97
C ALA A 54 6.65 5.03 -18.43
N ASP A 55 6.98 3.89 -17.83
CA ASP A 55 6.01 2.97 -17.23
C ASP A 55 5.22 3.62 -16.08
N ILE A 56 5.92 4.29 -15.16
CA ILE A 56 5.29 4.93 -13.99
C ILE A 56 4.37 6.09 -14.41
N LEU A 57 4.75 6.83 -15.45
CA LEU A 57 4.01 8.02 -15.91
C LEU A 57 3.01 7.71 -17.02
N GLN A 58 2.91 6.45 -17.46
CA GLN A 58 2.02 5.96 -18.51
C GLN A 58 2.19 6.70 -19.84
N VAL A 59 3.45 6.85 -20.28
CA VAL A 59 3.83 7.43 -21.57
C VAL A 59 4.81 6.50 -22.28
N SER A 60 5.00 6.66 -23.58
CA SER A 60 6.03 5.89 -24.28
C SER A 60 7.43 6.45 -24.03
N CYS A 61 8.47 5.61 -24.17
CA CYS A 61 9.86 6.08 -24.13
C CYS A 61 10.14 7.15 -25.19
N ASP A 62 9.50 7.06 -26.36
CA ASP A 62 9.64 8.05 -27.44
C ASP A 62 9.11 9.42 -27.06
N GLU A 63 8.03 9.47 -26.27
CA GLU A 63 7.46 10.72 -25.76
C GLU A 63 8.41 11.39 -24.76
N LEU A 64 9.15 10.60 -23.97
CA LEU A 64 10.18 11.12 -23.07
C LEU A 64 11.47 11.51 -23.80
N HIS A 65 11.84 10.79 -24.86
CA HIS A 65 13.04 11.04 -25.65
C HIS A 65 12.95 12.34 -26.47
N ASN A 66 11.73 12.72 -26.88
CA ASN A 66 11.45 13.91 -27.69
C ASN A 66 10.61 14.94 -26.93
N PRO A 67 11.15 15.57 -25.88
CA PRO A 67 10.35 16.37 -24.96
C PRO A 67 9.73 17.61 -25.60
N GLU A 68 10.39 18.27 -26.56
CA GLU A 68 9.80 19.44 -27.23
C GLU A 68 8.52 19.08 -27.99
N LYS A 69 8.55 17.99 -28.78
CA LYS A 69 7.40 17.51 -29.54
C LYS A 69 6.24 17.07 -28.64
N THR A 70 6.56 16.45 -27.51
CA THR A 70 5.54 16.01 -26.55
C THR A 70 4.91 17.20 -25.82
N LEU A 71 5.69 18.23 -25.48
CA LEU A 71 5.17 19.47 -24.90
C LEU A 71 4.23 20.19 -25.88
N GLU A 72 4.60 20.29 -27.17
CA GLU A 72 3.72 20.85 -28.21
C GLU A 72 2.40 20.08 -28.35
N LYS A 73 2.45 18.75 -28.26
CA LYS A 73 1.24 17.90 -28.27
C LYS A 73 0.36 18.12 -27.04
N LEU A 74 0.96 18.31 -25.86
CA LEU A 74 0.22 18.53 -24.61
C LEU A 74 -0.47 19.90 -24.59
N ASP A 75 0.08 20.89 -25.29
CA ASP A 75 -0.51 22.22 -25.44
C ASP A 75 -1.67 22.26 -26.47
N ASN A 76 -1.88 21.19 -27.26
CA ASN A 76 -2.95 21.12 -28.28
C ASN A 76 -4.13 20.21 -27.83
N PRO A 77 -5.34 20.77 -27.57
CA PRO A 77 -6.48 20.03 -27.02
C PRO A 77 -7.13 18.97 -27.94
N GLU A 78 -6.77 18.91 -29.23
CA GLU A 78 -7.34 17.96 -30.19
C GLU A 78 -6.77 16.52 -30.06
N PHE A 79 -5.56 16.35 -29.50
CA PHE A 79 -4.85 15.06 -29.53
C PHE A 79 -5.33 14.03 -28.47
N GLN A 80 -6.06 14.47 -27.45
CA GLN A 80 -6.50 13.61 -26.34
C GLN A 80 -7.63 12.62 -26.70
N LYS A 81 -8.24 12.75 -27.89
CA LYS A 81 -9.34 11.86 -28.33
C LYS A 81 -8.87 10.58 -29.05
N ARG A 82 -7.61 10.51 -29.52
CA ARG A 82 -7.14 9.43 -30.42
C ARG A 82 -6.47 8.25 -29.71
N ASN A 83 -5.79 8.46 -28.59
CA ASN A 83 -4.91 7.45 -27.97
C ASN A 83 -5.63 6.40 -27.10
N VAL A 84 -6.96 6.34 -27.09
CA VAL A 84 -7.73 5.35 -26.30
C VAL A 84 -8.11 4.12 -27.12
N GLU A 85 -7.96 4.14 -28.45
CA GLU A 85 -8.44 3.07 -29.34
C GLU A 85 -7.34 2.16 -29.93
N GLU A 86 -6.05 2.44 -29.70
CA GLU A 86 -4.93 1.74 -30.36
C GLU A 86 -4.09 0.80 -29.46
N GLY A 87 -4.44 0.62 -28.18
CA GLY A 87 -3.66 -0.19 -27.24
C GLY A 87 -3.88 -1.72 -27.30
N ASP A 88 -4.91 -2.18 -28.00
CA ASP A 88 -5.27 -3.60 -28.08
C ASP A 88 -5.26 -4.06 -29.54
N LYS A 89 -4.09 -4.47 -30.03
CA LYS A 89 -3.85 -5.56 -31.01
C LYS A 89 -2.49 -5.38 -31.67
N GLU A 90 -1.51 -6.16 -31.22
CA GLU A 90 -0.51 -6.68 -32.15
C GLU A 90 -0.05 -8.08 -31.71
N ASN A 91 -0.77 -9.09 -32.22
CA ASN A 91 -0.13 -10.32 -32.68
C ASN A 91 -0.94 -10.89 -33.84
N THR A 92 -0.19 -11.40 -34.83
CA THR A 92 -0.57 -12.19 -36.02
C THR A 92 -1.25 -11.50 -37.21
N ASP A 93 -0.41 -11.36 -38.25
CA ASP A 93 -0.61 -11.61 -39.68
C ASP A 93 -1.55 -10.74 -40.54
N ASN A 94 -0.88 -9.99 -41.42
CA ASN A 94 -1.14 -9.69 -42.83
C ASN A 94 -2.46 -10.17 -43.46
N THR A 95 -3.17 -9.27 -44.17
CA THR A 95 -3.37 -9.29 -45.64
C THR A 95 -4.55 -8.39 -46.04
N GLY A 96 -4.27 -7.39 -46.89
CA GLY A 96 -5.04 -7.09 -48.12
C GLY A 96 -6.47 -6.53 -48.05
N GLU A 97 -6.58 -5.31 -48.60
CA GLU A 97 -7.61 -4.85 -49.56
C GLU A 97 -8.95 -4.25 -49.08
N ASN A 98 -9.04 -2.94 -49.36
CA ASN A 98 -10.04 -2.21 -50.17
C ASN A 98 -11.50 -1.98 -49.71
N GLU A 99 -11.78 -0.66 -49.66
CA GLU A 99 -12.91 0.06 -50.25
C GLU A 99 -14.30 0.15 -49.55
N GLU A 100 -14.81 1.38 -49.72
CA GLU A 100 -16.20 1.82 -49.80
C GLU A 100 -16.88 2.41 -48.53
N SER A 101 -17.23 3.69 -48.69
CA SER A 101 -17.81 4.60 -47.70
C SER A 101 -19.34 4.63 -47.79
N GLU A 102 -20.03 4.42 -46.67
CA GLU A 102 -21.45 4.75 -46.49
C GLU A 102 -21.70 5.44 -45.12
N PRO A 103 -22.76 6.27 -44.99
CA PRO A 103 -22.81 7.38 -44.04
C PRO A 103 -23.10 6.97 -42.59
N GLU A 104 -22.44 7.63 -41.62
CA GLU A 104 -22.52 7.33 -40.19
C GLU A 104 -23.94 7.49 -39.57
N PRO A 105 -24.42 6.51 -38.79
CA PRO A 105 -25.54 6.73 -37.88
C PRO A 105 -25.05 7.39 -36.58
N GLN A 106 -25.73 8.46 -36.16
CA GLN A 106 -25.41 9.28 -34.99
C GLN A 106 -25.21 8.44 -33.71
N LYS A 107 -23.96 8.28 -33.26
CA LYS A 107 -23.61 7.63 -31.99
C LYS A 107 -24.09 8.47 -30.80
N LYS A 108 -25.24 8.11 -30.20
CA LYS A 108 -25.56 8.51 -28.82
C LYS A 108 -24.46 7.98 -27.89
N ASN A 109 -24.09 8.77 -26.89
CA ASN A 109 -22.96 8.55 -25.95
C ASN A 109 -23.12 7.33 -25.00
N TYR A 110 -23.39 6.13 -25.52
CA TYR A 110 -23.41 4.88 -24.76
C TYR A 110 -22.05 4.55 -24.14
N GLY A 111 -20.94 5.00 -24.75
CA GLY A 111 -19.59 4.74 -24.26
C GLY A 111 -19.31 5.31 -22.85
N ARG A 112 -19.90 6.44 -22.46
CA ARG A 112 -19.66 7.01 -21.12
C ARG A 112 -20.41 6.24 -20.03
N ILE A 113 -21.61 5.74 -20.35
CA ILE A 113 -22.44 4.96 -19.43
C ILE A 113 -21.85 3.56 -19.26
N VAL A 114 -21.45 2.91 -20.36
CA VAL A 114 -20.83 1.57 -20.31
C VAL A 114 -19.48 1.62 -19.56
N ARG A 115 -18.66 2.66 -19.78
CA ARG A 115 -17.40 2.88 -19.03
C ARG A 115 -17.64 3.12 -17.54
N MET A 116 -18.66 3.89 -17.18
CA MET A 116 -19.04 4.10 -15.77
C MET A 116 -19.48 2.79 -15.11
N SER A 117 -20.27 1.96 -15.78
CA SER A 117 -20.67 0.65 -15.25
C SER A 117 -19.48 -0.29 -15.05
N PHE A 118 -18.50 -0.27 -15.96
CA PHE A 118 -17.29 -1.07 -15.85
C PHE A 118 -16.38 -0.61 -14.69
N LEU A 119 -16.20 0.71 -14.52
CA LEU A 119 -15.43 1.28 -13.42
C LEU A 119 -16.06 1.00 -12.05
N ILE A 120 -17.40 1.08 -11.95
CA ILE A 120 -18.12 0.72 -10.72
C ILE A 120 -17.94 -0.77 -10.42
N GLY A 121 -17.94 -1.64 -11.44
CA GLY A 121 -17.67 -3.07 -11.30
C GLY A 121 -16.26 -3.37 -10.78
N ILE A 122 -15.22 -2.75 -11.36
CA ILE A 122 -13.84 -2.89 -10.89
C ILE A 122 -13.69 -2.38 -9.46
N LEU A 123 -14.27 -1.22 -9.15
CA LEU A 123 -14.23 -0.65 -7.81
C LEU A 123 -14.90 -1.56 -6.78
N ALA A 124 -16.02 -2.21 -7.14
CA ALA A 124 -16.68 -3.19 -6.27
C ALA A 124 -15.82 -4.45 -6.03
N ILE A 125 -15.09 -4.93 -7.04
CA ILE A 125 -14.17 -6.07 -6.90
C ILE A 125 -12.98 -5.69 -6.01
N VAL A 126 -12.37 -4.53 -6.23
CA VAL A 126 -11.25 -4.04 -5.41
C VAL A 126 -11.69 -3.78 -3.97
N ALA A 127 -12.86 -3.16 -3.77
CA ALA A 127 -13.44 -2.99 -2.45
C ALA A 127 -13.77 -4.34 -1.79
N GLY A 128 -14.28 -5.31 -2.55
CA GLY A 128 -14.53 -6.67 -2.07
C GLY A 128 -13.25 -7.39 -1.66
N MET A 129 -12.20 -7.34 -2.48
CA MET A 129 -10.87 -7.88 -2.16
C MET A 129 -10.25 -7.17 -0.95
N PHE A 130 -10.44 -5.85 -0.84
CA PHE A 130 -9.99 -5.09 0.33
C PHE A 130 -10.76 -5.50 1.59
N LEU A 131 -12.07 -5.71 1.51
CA LEU A 131 -12.87 -6.21 2.63
C LEU A 131 -12.49 -7.64 3.02
N ILE A 132 -12.19 -8.51 2.06
CA ILE A 132 -11.68 -9.87 2.30
C ILE A 132 -10.29 -9.81 2.94
N TYR A 133 -9.41 -8.93 2.46
CA TYR A 133 -8.09 -8.70 3.04
C TYR A 133 -8.18 -8.20 4.49
N MET A 134 -9.05 -7.22 4.75
CA MET A 134 -9.34 -6.70 6.09
C MET A 134 -10.01 -7.76 6.99
N ALA A 135 -10.79 -8.68 6.41
CA ALA A 135 -11.35 -9.82 7.13
C ALA A 135 -10.28 -10.87 7.48
N GLY A 136 -9.27 -11.08 6.62
CA GLY A 136 -8.16 -12.01 6.84
C GLY A 136 -7.02 -11.47 7.72
N HIS A 137 -6.85 -10.15 7.82
CA HIS A 137 -5.82 -9.50 8.65
C HIS A 137 -6.41 -8.84 9.91
N ARG A 138 -7.43 -9.45 10.52
CA ARG A 138 -7.92 -8.96 11.81
C ARG A 138 -6.82 -9.16 12.85
N LYS A 139 -6.33 -8.05 13.41
CA LYS A 139 -5.41 -8.09 14.56
C LYS A 139 -6.08 -8.89 15.69
N PRO A 140 -5.35 -9.76 16.40
CA PRO A 140 -5.91 -10.48 17.53
C PRO A 140 -6.36 -9.47 18.59
N ALA A 141 -7.56 -9.67 19.12
CA ALA A 141 -8.08 -8.88 20.22
C ALA A 141 -7.74 -9.57 21.53
N PHE A 142 -7.07 -8.86 22.43
CA PHE A 142 -6.71 -9.35 23.76
C PHE A 142 -7.68 -8.78 24.78
N GLN A 143 -8.53 -9.62 25.36
CA GLN A 143 -9.46 -9.24 26.40
C GLN A 143 -8.97 -9.71 27.76
N GLN A 144 -8.63 -8.77 28.64
CA GLN A 144 -8.25 -9.09 30.03
C GLN A 144 -9.45 -9.68 30.79
N ILE A 145 -9.25 -10.85 31.40
CA ILE A 145 -10.28 -11.55 32.18
C ILE A 145 -10.06 -11.37 33.68
N GLY A 146 -8.81 -11.37 34.12
CA GLY A 146 -8.50 -11.27 35.54
C GLY A 146 -7.02 -11.09 35.83
N THR A 147 -6.74 -10.82 37.10
CA THR A 147 -5.40 -10.63 37.63
C THR A 147 -5.29 -11.31 38.97
N ARG A 148 -4.11 -11.87 39.29
CA ARG A 148 -3.84 -12.43 40.61
C ARG A 148 -2.35 -12.41 40.91
N TYR A 149 -2.00 -12.56 42.18
CA TYR A 149 -0.64 -12.91 42.55
C TYR A 149 -0.47 -14.43 42.56
N ILE A 150 0.64 -14.90 42.01
CA ILE A 150 1.05 -16.30 42.07
C ILE A 150 2.44 -16.41 42.68
N ASP A 151 2.72 -17.54 43.32
CA ASP A 151 4.06 -17.92 43.75
C ASP A 151 4.70 -18.73 42.62
N ASP A 152 5.51 -18.06 41.81
CA ASP A 152 6.24 -18.64 40.70
C ASP A 152 7.55 -19.31 41.20
N PRO A 153 7.84 -20.56 40.78
CA PRO A 153 9.05 -21.27 41.21
C PRO A 153 10.38 -20.59 40.84
N LEU A 154 10.39 -19.80 39.77
CA LEU A 154 11.59 -19.15 39.25
C LEU A 154 11.76 -17.73 39.81
N TRP A 155 10.65 -17.01 39.94
CA TRP A 155 10.65 -15.57 40.20
C TRP A 155 10.04 -15.16 41.54
N GLY A 156 9.53 -16.11 42.32
CA GLY A 156 8.84 -15.83 43.58
C GLY A 156 7.47 -15.21 43.33
N ARG A 157 7.08 -14.18 44.09
CA ARG A 157 5.77 -13.54 43.91
C ARG A 157 5.72 -12.77 42.58
N VAL A 158 4.84 -13.20 41.68
CA VAL A 158 4.64 -12.61 40.36
C VAL A 158 3.18 -12.18 40.21
N TYR A 159 2.97 -11.07 39.51
CA TYR A 159 1.64 -10.60 39.16
C TYR A 159 1.23 -11.25 37.84
N GLU A 160 0.18 -12.07 37.84
CA GLU A 160 -0.33 -12.76 36.67
C GLU A 160 -1.56 -12.05 36.10
N ILE A 161 -1.59 -11.88 34.78
CA ILE A 161 -2.73 -11.32 34.03
C ILE A 161 -3.20 -12.35 33.00
N ALA A 162 -4.48 -12.70 33.06
CA ALA A 162 -5.12 -13.61 32.13
C ALA A 162 -5.83 -12.83 31.00
N TYR A 163 -5.57 -13.24 29.77
CA TYR A 163 -6.19 -12.70 28.57
C TYR A 163 -6.89 -13.80 27.76
N VAL A 164 -8.04 -13.45 27.18
CA VAL A 164 -8.66 -14.25 26.12
C VAL A 164 -8.31 -13.62 24.79
N VAL A 165 -7.89 -14.44 23.83
CA VAL A 165 -7.47 -13.99 22.50
C VAL A 165 -8.53 -14.35 21.48
N ASP A 166 -9.07 -13.34 20.80
CA ASP A 166 -9.94 -13.53 19.64
C ASP A 166 -9.16 -13.22 18.35
N GLY A 167 -8.82 -14.26 17.60
CA GLY A 167 -8.05 -14.17 16.35
C GLY A 167 -6.77 -15.01 16.36
N GLU A 168 -6.05 -14.98 15.24
CA GLU A 168 -4.80 -15.72 15.10
C GLU A 168 -3.68 -15.05 15.89
N MET A 169 -3.14 -15.77 16.87
CA MET A 169 -2.04 -15.29 17.70
C MET A 169 -0.70 -15.68 17.06
N THR A 170 0.02 -14.68 16.57
CA THR A 170 1.37 -14.81 16.01
C THR A 170 2.42 -14.28 17.01
N ASN A 171 3.68 -14.70 16.88
CA ASN A 171 4.78 -14.18 17.71
C ASN A 171 4.87 -12.65 17.67
N ASP A 172 4.67 -12.05 16.50
CA ASP A 172 4.69 -10.58 16.34
C ASP A 172 3.55 -9.93 17.12
N SER A 173 2.34 -10.51 17.06
CA SER A 173 1.20 -9.99 17.80
C SER A 173 1.35 -10.11 19.32
N ILE A 174 1.99 -11.18 19.80
CA ILE A 174 2.30 -11.37 21.22
C ILE A 174 3.31 -10.31 21.67
N ASN A 175 4.40 -10.10 20.92
CA ASN A 175 5.42 -9.12 21.27
C ASN A 175 4.84 -7.70 21.36
N VAL A 176 4.02 -7.30 20.40
CA VAL A 176 3.33 -6.00 20.42
C VAL A 176 2.43 -5.88 21.65
N HIS A 177 1.66 -6.92 21.98
CA HIS A 177 0.80 -6.89 23.15
C HIS A 177 1.59 -6.84 24.47
N LEU A 178 2.71 -7.57 24.58
CA LEU A 178 3.59 -7.51 25.75
C LEU A 178 4.15 -6.09 25.97
N ASP A 179 4.49 -5.37 24.90
CA ASP A 179 4.93 -3.96 24.97
C ASP A 179 3.79 -3.04 25.46
N GLU A 180 2.56 -3.25 25.00
CA GLU A 180 1.38 -2.51 25.47
C GLU A 180 1.09 -2.76 26.96
N VAL A 181 1.18 -4.02 27.39
CA VAL A 181 1.04 -4.41 28.79
C VAL A 181 2.11 -3.72 29.63
N ARG A 182 3.38 -3.74 29.19
CA ARG A 182 4.48 -3.06 29.86
C ARG A 182 4.24 -1.55 30.00
N ALA A 183 3.72 -0.90 28.96
CA ALA A 183 3.46 0.54 28.96
C ALA A 183 2.28 0.93 29.87
N THR A 184 1.33 0.01 30.10
CA THR A 184 0.12 0.27 30.88
C THR A 184 0.31 0.01 32.37
N LEU A 185 1.27 -0.83 32.74
CA LEU A 185 1.52 -1.20 34.13
C LEU A 185 2.33 -0.13 34.86
N ASN A 186 1.74 0.45 35.92
CA ASN A 186 2.44 1.34 36.85
C ASN A 186 3.02 0.53 38.01
N GLN A 187 4.36 0.58 38.19
CA GLN A 187 5.07 -0.09 39.29
C GLN A 187 4.60 0.35 40.68
N GLU A 188 4.07 1.57 40.86
CA GLU A 188 3.52 1.99 42.15
C GLU A 188 2.25 1.21 42.55
N VAL A 189 1.56 0.59 41.58
CA VAL A 189 0.30 -0.14 41.78
C VAL A 189 0.52 -1.63 42.03
N ILE A 190 1.68 -2.17 41.66
CA ILE A 190 2.02 -3.61 41.73
C ILE A 190 3.27 -3.81 42.56
N ASP A 191 3.25 -4.79 43.47
CA ASP A 191 4.33 -5.01 44.46
C ASP A 191 5.53 -5.79 43.88
N THR A 192 5.60 -5.94 42.55
CA THR A 192 6.58 -6.78 41.85
C THR A 192 6.98 -6.17 40.52
N ASN A 193 8.21 -6.43 40.11
CA ASN A 193 8.77 -5.98 38.82
C ASN A 193 8.56 -7.01 37.71
N ILE A 194 7.90 -8.12 37.99
CA ILE A 194 7.70 -9.21 37.04
C ILE A 194 6.20 -9.45 36.90
N VAL A 195 5.74 -9.41 35.66
CA VAL A 195 4.37 -9.73 35.30
C VAL A 195 4.34 -10.93 34.38
N LYS A 196 3.53 -11.92 34.70
CA LYS A 196 3.25 -13.06 33.83
C LYS A 196 1.96 -12.79 33.07
N THR A 197 2.01 -12.86 31.75
CA THR A 197 0.81 -12.84 30.90
C THR A 197 0.47 -14.24 30.47
N THR A 198 -0.80 -14.63 30.61
CA THR A 198 -1.29 -15.97 30.26
C THR A 198 -2.45 -15.83 29.28
N TYR A 199 -2.40 -16.54 28.15
CA TYR A 199 -3.35 -16.42 27.06
C TYR A 199 -4.23 -17.67 26.95
N TYR A 200 -5.50 -17.45 26.64
CA TYR A 200 -6.52 -18.49 26.53
C TYR A 200 -7.37 -18.29 25.26
N ASP A 201 -7.78 -19.40 24.65
CA ASP A 201 -8.67 -19.38 23.48
C ASP A 201 -10.12 -19.01 23.85
N ASN A 202 -10.50 -19.23 25.11
CA ASN A 202 -11.87 -18.99 25.57
C ASN A 202 -11.93 -18.49 27.02
N LYS A 203 -13.04 -17.83 27.33
CA LYS A 203 -13.26 -17.20 28.64
C LYS A 203 -13.46 -18.20 29.78
N GLU A 204 -13.98 -19.40 29.49
CA GLU A 204 -14.19 -20.43 30.51
C GLU A 204 -12.86 -20.87 31.10
N ASP A 205 -11.89 -21.20 30.25
CA ASP A 205 -10.55 -21.62 30.63
C ASP A 205 -9.79 -20.50 31.35
N ALA A 206 -9.91 -19.27 30.85
CA ALA A 206 -9.29 -18.10 31.47
C ALA A 206 -9.85 -17.83 32.87
N THR A 207 -11.17 -17.93 33.05
CA THR A 207 -11.82 -17.68 34.35
C THR A 207 -11.51 -18.80 35.35
N ALA A 208 -11.38 -20.04 34.86
CA ALA A 208 -10.97 -21.19 35.65
C ALA A 208 -9.47 -21.24 35.94
N TRP A 209 -8.67 -20.34 35.35
CA TRP A 209 -7.21 -20.34 35.43
C TRP A 209 -6.60 -21.71 35.09
N LYS A 210 -7.09 -22.33 34.00
CA LYS A 210 -6.54 -23.62 33.55
C LYS A 210 -5.04 -23.46 33.23
N GLU A 211 -4.29 -24.52 33.48
CA GLU A 211 -2.88 -24.57 33.16
C GLU A 211 -2.69 -24.47 31.64
N THR A 212 -1.81 -23.57 31.20
CA THR A 212 -1.47 -23.33 29.81
C THR A 212 -0.01 -22.91 29.73
N ASP A 213 0.66 -23.30 28.65
CA ASP A 213 2.02 -22.92 28.30
C ASP A 213 2.06 -21.64 27.45
N VAL A 214 0.89 -21.13 27.04
CA VAL A 214 0.75 -19.96 26.19
C VAL A 214 0.81 -18.70 27.05
N GLY A 215 1.98 -18.05 27.06
CA GLY A 215 2.22 -16.90 27.90
C GLY A 215 3.62 -16.32 27.77
N GLY A 216 3.90 -15.32 28.59
CA GLY A 216 5.19 -14.63 28.61
C GLY A 216 5.43 -13.91 29.92
N TYR A 217 6.68 -13.52 30.15
CA TYR A 217 7.07 -12.68 31.28
C TYR A 217 7.43 -11.29 30.76
N VAL A 218 6.81 -10.28 31.37
CA VAL A 218 7.14 -8.87 31.18
C VAL A 218 7.95 -8.42 32.39
N PHE A 219 9.17 -7.96 32.12
CA PHE A 219 10.03 -7.35 33.13
C PHE A 219 9.82 -5.84 33.10
N LEU A 220 9.32 -5.31 34.21
CA LEU A 220 9.17 -3.88 34.41
C LEU A 220 10.54 -3.35 34.84
N SER A 221 11.06 -2.36 34.11
CA SER A 221 12.37 -1.77 34.41
C SER A 221 12.32 -1.15 35.79
N GLY A 222 12.99 -1.71 36.79
CA GLY A 222 13.28 -0.96 38.01
C GLY A 222 14.24 0.17 37.65
N GLU A 223 13.95 1.40 38.08
CA GLU A 223 15.03 2.37 38.29
C GLU A 223 16.01 1.84 39.37
#